data_AF-A0A524I678-F1
#
_entry.id   AF-A0A524I678-F1
#
_cell.length_a   1.000
_cell.length_b   1.000
_cell.length_c   1.000
_cell.angle_alpha   90.00
_cell.angle_beta   90.00
_cell.angle_gamma   90.00
#
_symmetry.space_group_name_H-M   'P 1'
#
loop_
_entity.id
_entity.type
_entity.pdbx_description
1 polymer ?
#
loop_
_entity_poly.entity_id
_entity_poly.type
_entity_poly.pdbx_seq_one_letter_code
_entity_poly.pdbx_strand_id
1 'polypeptide(L)'
;MTTDTLSSSTIGLKGRIDCGKLTLLQLIERIADGGDPEALKELHDERKIFHDQQKNTIHLAEYLAVLMNSRLAGFCCGGDSQIIEDVYNMTLDKFFNIPTGQASSQQQGPQGPNCRYYFNAFVKCAKKKLKENPPANAIEADIISAEILRRLITWHFFLSCIEAKRRAQKLRRRYMYEKDGRKIYLWLSWELGGHCRQWLQTNIPDINPHRPGEQQRVQAIIDKLLRETKIYYLSELNSVDEKPPPSPYSVPSSIRDQITVKGLADAVATEKAENINQQKRTIRQLGKAKLKQLIRTVFTQIAYGRYIEKDVAYRFGLSLSTLSRFAGSHFRFTLDNDTVTQVPALWRNTAGVLSSQPDFVIAAQKAGVWKQVYHMSHIKNKTSEDLK
;
A
#
# COMPACT_ATOMS: atom_id res chain seq x y z
N MET A 1 -36.66 35.73 50.84
CA MET A 1 -35.34 36.03 50.25
C MET A 1 -35.19 35.20 48.99
N THR A 2 -35.69 35.76 47.90
CA THR A 2 -35.61 35.21 46.54
C THR A 2 -34.38 35.80 45.89
N THR A 3 -33.39 34.96 45.60
CA THR A 3 -32.20 35.36 44.85
C THR A 3 -32.48 35.20 43.36
N ASP A 4 -32.78 36.31 42.70
CA ASP A 4 -32.80 36.43 41.25
C ASP A 4 -31.38 36.31 40.70
N THR A 5 -31.11 35.20 40.03
CA THR A 5 -29.88 35.01 39.26
C THR A 5 -30.09 35.63 37.88
N LEU A 6 -29.64 36.88 37.73
CA LEU A 6 -29.52 37.57 36.44
C LEU A 6 -28.55 36.78 35.53
N SER A 7 -29.13 36.04 34.58
CA SER A 7 -28.42 35.46 33.44
C SER A 7 -27.96 36.59 32.52
N SER A 8 -26.66 36.85 32.51
CA SER A 8 -26.00 37.72 31.56
C SER A 8 -25.89 37.01 30.20
N SER A 9 -26.94 37.08 29.40
CA SER A 9 -26.93 36.72 27.98
C SER A 9 -26.32 37.88 27.18
N THR A 10 -24.99 37.98 27.21
CA THR A 10 -24.24 38.98 26.44
C THR A 10 -23.56 38.31 25.25
N ILE A 11 -24.00 38.74 24.05
CA ILE A 11 -23.25 38.77 22.78
C ILE A 11 -23.16 37.44 21.99
N GLY A 12 -24.04 37.33 20.99
CA GLY A 12 -23.90 36.37 19.89
C GLY A 12 -24.53 36.81 18.57
N LEU A 13 -25.01 38.05 18.43
CA LEU A 13 -25.46 38.60 17.15
C LEU A 13 -24.25 39.12 16.36
N LYS A 14 -23.30 38.24 16.03
CA LYS A 14 -22.39 38.51 14.91
C LYS A 14 -23.24 38.35 13.66
N GLY A 15 -23.48 39.45 12.94
CA GLY A 15 -24.24 39.46 11.70
C GLY A 15 -23.83 38.28 10.82
N ARG A 16 -24.79 37.41 10.52
CA ARG A 16 -24.57 36.19 9.76
C ARG A 16 -24.08 36.61 8.37
N ILE A 17 -22.80 36.43 8.11
CA ILE A 17 -22.21 36.80 6.83
C ILE A 17 -22.77 35.84 5.79
N ASP A 18 -23.45 36.41 4.80
CA ASP A 18 -24.02 35.68 3.67
C ASP A 18 -22.88 35.14 2.80
N CYS A 19 -22.52 33.86 3.01
CA CYS A 19 -21.41 33.20 2.31
C CYS A 19 -21.63 33.13 0.79
N GLY A 20 -22.89 33.18 0.33
CA GLY A 20 -23.24 33.22 -1.09
C GLY A 20 -22.79 34.49 -1.81
N LYS A 21 -22.54 35.59 -1.07
CA LYS A 21 -22.09 36.87 -1.64
C LYS A 21 -20.58 37.07 -1.61
N LEU A 22 -19.84 36.18 -0.94
CA LEU A 22 -18.39 36.28 -0.87
C LEU A 22 -17.74 35.90 -2.19
N THR A 23 -16.61 36.52 -2.52
CA THR A 23 -15.74 36.01 -3.58
C THR A 23 -15.15 34.66 -3.16
N LEU A 24 -14.69 33.85 -4.12
CA LEU A 24 -14.10 32.55 -3.83
C LEU A 24 -12.90 32.65 -2.88
N LEU A 25 -12.05 33.67 -3.08
CA LEU A 25 -10.90 33.91 -2.22
C LEU A 25 -11.34 34.22 -0.78
N GLN A 26 -12.32 35.11 -0.60
CA GLN A 26 -12.84 35.46 0.73
C GLN A 26 -13.48 34.26 1.42
N LEU A 27 -14.25 33.46 0.67
CA LEU A 27 -14.87 32.25 1.19
C LEU A 27 -13.80 31.28 1.72
N ILE A 28 -12.74 31.05 0.95
CA ILE A 28 -11.67 30.12 1.33
C ILE A 28 -10.79 30.68 2.47
N GLU A 29 -10.58 31.99 2.55
CA GLU A 29 -9.92 32.62 3.70
C GLU A 29 -10.64 32.34 5.01
N ARG A 30 -11.98 32.42 5.02
CA ARG A 30 -12.77 32.08 6.22
C ARG A 30 -12.59 30.63 6.65
N ILE A 31 -12.52 29.71 5.69
CA ILE A 31 -12.22 28.29 5.97
C ILE A 31 -10.80 28.17 6.53
N ALA A 32 -9.81 28.77 5.87
CA ALA A 32 -8.39 28.64 6.21
C ALA A 32 -8.04 29.23 7.58
N ASP A 33 -8.55 30.41 7.90
CA ASP A 33 -8.22 31.17 9.11
C ASP A 33 -9.14 30.78 10.28
N GLY A 34 -10.44 30.68 10.02
CA GLY A 34 -11.47 30.47 11.04
C GLY A 34 -11.92 29.02 11.21
N GLY A 35 -11.64 28.13 10.24
CA GLY A 35 -12.29 26.83 10.19
C GLY A 35 -13.81 26.95 10.07
N ASP A 36 -14.28 27.94 9.31
CA ASP A 36 -15.71 28.25 9.19
C ASP A 36 -16.47 27.12 8.44
N PRO A 37 -17.34 26.36 9.13
CA PRO A 37 -18.06 25.24 8.53
C PRO A 37 -19.17 25.68 7.58
N GLU A 38 -19.76 26.87 7.78
CA GLU A 38 -20.77 27.41 6.85
C GLU A 38 -20.10 27.79 5.53
N ALA A 39 -18.92 28.43 5.58
CA ALA A 39 -18.14 28.74 4.38
C ALA A 39 -17.67 27.47 3.65
N LEU A 40 -17.29 26.43 4.40
CA LEU A 40 -16.91 25.15 3.81
C LEU A 40 -18.09 24.47 3.12
N LYS A 41 -19.27 24.47 3.76
CA LYS A 41 -20.49 23.92 3.19
C LYS A 41 -20.86 24.64 1.90
N GLU A 42 -20.88 25.98 1.91
CA GLU A 42 -21.13 26.81 0.72
C GLU A 42 -20.19 26.44 -0.44
N LEU A 43 -18.89 26.28 -0.16
CA LEU A 43 -17.90 25.92 -1.18
C LEU A 43 -18.18 24.56 -1.83
N HIS A 44 -18.60 23.57 -1.05
CA HIS A 44 -18.80 22.20 -1.55
C HIS A 44 -20.18 21.99 -2.17
N ASP A 45 -21.22 22.48 -1.50
CA ASP A 45 -22.61 22.14 -1.79
C ASP A 45 -23.26 23.13 -2.77
N GLU A 46 -22.86 24.40 -2.75
CA GLU A 46 -23.54 25.46 -3.51
C GLU A 46 -22.69 25.99 -4.68
N ARG A 47 -21.36 26.08 -4.51
CA ARG A 47 -20.47 26.69 -5.50
C ARG A 47 -20.09 25.74 -6.65
N LYS A 48 -20.67 25.99 -7.83
CA LYS A 48 -20.30 25.34 -9.11
C LYS A 48 -19.15 26.07 -9.80
N ILE A 49 -17.93 25.87 -9.29
CA ILE A 49 -16.71 26.55 -9.78
C ILE A 49 -15.75 25.63 -10.55
N PHE A 50 -16.04 24.33 -10.60
CA PHE A 50 -15.25 23.36 -11.34
C PHE A 50 -15.85 23.10 -12.72
N HIS A 51 -15.08 22.54 -13.63
CA HIS A 51 -15.52 22.30 -15.00
C HIS A 51 -15.33 20.82 -15.36
N ASP A 52 -16.33 20.24 -16.02
CA ASP A 52 -16.23 18.92 -16.64
C ASP A 52 -15.50 19.00 -18.01
N GLN A 53 -15.45 17.86 -18.73
CA GLN A 53 -14.85 17.80 -20.06
C GLN A 53 -15.61 18.62 -21.12
N GLN A 54 -16.89 18.90 -20.88
CA GLN A 54 -17.78 19.69 -21.74
C GLN A 54 -17.81 21.17 -21.34
N LYS A 55 -17.04 21.58 -20.34
CA LYS A 55 -17.00 22.92 -19.73
C LYS A 55 -18.28 23.30 -18.98
N ASN A 56 -19.11 22.35 -18.59
CA ASN A 56 -20.22 22.61 -17.66
C ASN A 56 -19.67 22.87 -16.27
N THR A 57 -20.29 23.80 -15.53
CA THR A 57 -19.92 24.09 -14.16
C THR A 57 -20.49 23.05 -13.19
N ILE A 58 -19.61 22.46 -12.37
CA ILE A 58 -19.92 21.33 -11.47
C ILE A 58 -19.37 21.57 -10.06
N HIS A 59 -19.89 20.82 -9.09
CA HIS A 59 -19.45 20.84 -7.69
C HIS A 59 -18.14 20.08 -7.48
N LEU A 60 -17.52 20.23 -6.30
CA LEU A 60 -16.24 19.57 -6.03
C LEU A 60 -16.34 18.04 -6.06
N ALA A 61 -17.37 17.46 -5.45
CA ALA A 61 -17.56 16.01 -5.42
C ALA A 61 -17.70 15.43 -6.85
N GLU A 62 -18.48 16.11 -7.69
CA GLU A 62 -18.65 15.79 -9.11
C GLU A 62 -17.32 15.92 -9.86
N TYR A 63 -16.54 16.97 -9.57
CA TYR A 63 -15.22 17.15 -10.18
C TYR A 63 -14.25 16.03 -9.82
N LEU A 64 -14.25 15.57 -8.56
CA LEU A 64 -13.47 14.41 -8.15
C LEU A 64 -13.95 13.12 -8.83
N ALA A 65 -15.25 12.94 -9.03
CA ALA A 65 -15.80 11.82 -9.81
C ALA A 65 -15.37 11.86 -11.29
N VAL A 66 -15.30 13.05 -11.89
CA VAL A 66 -14.71 13.23 -13.23
C VAL A 66 -13.23 12.83 -13.23
N LEU A 67 -12.46 13.17 -12.19
CA LEU A 67 -11.07 12.76 -12.06
C LEU A 67 -10.90 11.24 -11.91
N MET A 68 -11.79 10.54 -11.20
CA MET A 68 -11.80 9.07 -11.10
C MET A 68 -11.92 8.38 -12.46
N ASN A 69 -12.67 8.98 -13.39
CA ASN A 69 -12.88 8.46 -14.74
C ASN A 69 -11.85 8.96 -15.76
N SER A 70 -10.88 9.77 -15.34
CA SER A 70 -9.90 10.38 -16.23
C SER A 70 -8.75 9.43 -16.58
N ARG A 71 -8.04 9.72 -17.68
CA ARG A 71 -6.79 9.04 -18.03
C ARG A 71 -5.74 9.10 -16.91
N LEU A 72 -5.78 10.13 -16.08
CA LEU A 72 -4.88 10.27 -14.92
C LEU A 72 -5.10 9.15 -13.90
N ALA A 73 -6.37 8.87 -13.54
CA ALA A 73 -6.71 7.79 -12.64
C ALA A 73 -6.34 6.43 -13.24
N GLY A 74 -6.65 6.20 -14.53
CA GLY A 74 -6.24 4.99 -15.24
C GLY A 74 -4.72 4.78 -15.23
N PHE A 75 -3.94 5.82 -15.52
CA PHE A 75 -2.48 5.78 -15.51
C PHE A 75 -1.90 5.51 -14.11
N CYS A 76 -2.42 6.17 -13.08
CA CYS A 76 -1.86 6.06 -11.75
C CYS A 76 -2.29 4.76 -11.05
N CYS A 77 -3.56 4.41 -11.14
CA CYS A 77 -4.19 3.32 -10.37
C CYS A 77 -4.23 1.99 -11.13
N GLY A 78 -3.94 1.97 -12.44
CA GLY A 78 -3.90 0.72 -13.22
C GLY A 78 -5.27 0.08 -13.45
N GLY A 79 -6.36 0.84 -13.28
CA GLY A 79 -7.73 0.35 -13.46
C GLY A 79 -8.31 -0.40 -12.26
N ASP A 80 -7.60 -0.48 -11.13
CA ASP A 80 -8.12 -1.09 -9.90
C ASP A 80 -9.18 -0.18 -9.26
N SER A 81 -10.43 -0.66 -9.23
CA SER A 81 -11.58 0.11 -8.74
C SER A 81 -11.48 0.44 -7.25
N GLN A 82 -10.91 -0.45 -6.44
CA GLN A 82 -10.78 -0.22 -4.99
C GLN A 82 -9.75 0.87 -4.73
N ILE A 83 -8.63 0.85 -5.46
CA ILE A 83 -7.61 1.91 -5.35
C ILE A 83 -8.22 3.25 -5.77
N ILE A 84 -9.01 3.29 -6.85
CA ILE A 84 -9.64 4.53 -7.33
C ILE A 84 -10.63 5.10 -6.30
N GLU A 85 -11.41 4.25 -5.63
CA GLU A 85 -12.29 4.66 -4.54
C GLU A 85 -11.50 5.21 -3.34
N ASP A 86 -10.41 4.54 -2.95
CA ASP A 86 -9.53 5.01 -1.89
C ASP A 86 -8.93 6.39 -2.23
N VAL A 87 -8.54 6.62 -3.49
CA VAL A 87 -8.05 7.92 -3.97
C VAL A 87 -9.09 9.01 -3.80
N TYR A 88 -10.33 8.72 -4.18
CA TYR A 88 -11.44 9.65 -4.05
C TYR A 88 -11.62 10.06 -2.58
N ASN A 89 -11.79 9.08 -1.69
CA ASN A 89 -11.98 9.30 -0.25
C ASN A 89 -10.79 10.07 0.36
N MET A 90 -9.57 9.64 0.07
CA MET A 90 -8.35 10.30 0.57
C MET A 90 -8.19 11.74 0.06
N THR A 91 -8.74 12.07 -1.11
CA THR A 91 -8.71 13.43 -1.64
C THR A 91 -9.81 14.26 -1.02
N LEU A 92 -11.02 13.70 -0.92
CA LEU A 92 -12.17 14.32 -0.29
C LEU A 92 -11.84 14.72 1.16
N ASP A 93 -11.27 13.81 1.94
CA ASP A 93 -10.88 14.06 3.33
C ASP A 93 -9.99 15.30 3.51
N LYS A 94 -9.08 15.56 2.55
CA LYS A 94 -8.16 16.71 2.58
C LYS A 94 -8.89 18.04 2.41
N PHE A 95 -10.06 18.06 1.81
CA PHE A 95 -10.80 19.30 1.53
C PHE A 95 -12.10 19.40 2.33
N PHE A 96 -12.53 18.36 3.04
CA PHE A 96 -13.77 18.35 3.82
C PHE A 96 -13.55 18.38 5.34
N ASN A 97 -12.40 17.95 5.85
CA ASN A 97 -12.24 17.76 7.30
C ASN A 97 -11.75 19.04 8.02
N ILE A 98 -12.65 19.72 8.72
CA ILE A 98 -12.30 20.76 9.70
C ILE A 98 -12.15 20.09 11.07
N PRO A 99 -10.95 20.04 11.67
CA PRO A 99 -10.80 19.51 13.01
C PRO A 99 -11.51 20.43 14.00
N THR A 100 -12.59 19.92 14.61
CA THR A 100 -13.27 20.54 15.74
C THR A 100 -12.35 20.41 16.97
N GLY A 101 -11.97 21.53 17.57
CA GLY A 101 -10.98 21.59 18.66
C GLY A 101 -11.36 20.88 19.97
N GLN A 102 -12.45 20.11 20.01
CA GLN A 102 -12.87 19.33 21.17
C GLN A 102 -12.31 17.90 21.09
N ALA A 103 -10.99 17.78 21.19
CA ALA A 103 -10.38 16.52 21.62
C ALA A 103 -10.53 16.42 23.14
N SER A 104 -11.77 16.20 23.62
CA SER A 104 -12.00 15.84 25.02
C SER A 104 -11.37 14.47 25.26
N SER A 105 -10.29 14.47 26.07
CA SER A 105 -9.74 13.33 26.81
C SER A 105 -9.71 11.98 26.09
N GLN A 106 -8.50 11.60 25.63
CA GLN A 106 -8.06 10.21 25.42
C GLN A 106 -8.95 9.36 24.48
N GLN A 107 -8.66 9.42 23.17
CA GLN A 107 -8.50 8.25 22.25
C GLN A 107 -8.95 8.51 20.79
N GLN A 108 -9.63 9.61 20.48
CA GLN A 108 -10.03 9.88 19.09
C GLN A 108 -9.48 11.25 18.64
N GLY A 109 -8.22 11.24 18.21
CA GLY A 109 -7.70 12.36 17.41
C GLY A 109 -8.54 12.51 16.13
N PRO A 110 -8.52 13.70 15.48
CA PRO A 110 -9.28 13.92 14.25
C PRO A 110 -8.92 12.83 13.23
N GLN A 111 -9.93 12.11 12.73
CA GLN A 111 -9.77 10.92 11.88
C GLN A 111 -9.22 11.22 10.47
N GLY A 112 -8.71 12.43 10.20
CA GLY A 112 -8.22 12.78 8.88
C GLY A 112 -7.41 14.08 8.80
N PRO A 113 -6.91 14.41 7.60
CA PRO A 113 -6.10 15.59 7.33
C PRO A 113 -6.89 16.89 7.53
N ASN A 114 -6.31 17.88 8.22
CA ASN A 114 -6.94 19.19 8.43
C ASN A 114 -7.00 20.01 7.11
N CYS A 115 -8.22 20.28 6.62
CA CYS A 115 -8.45 20.94 5.34
C CYS A 115 -7.86 22.36 5.28
N ARG A 116 -7.75 23.04 6.43
CA ARG A 116 -7.20 24.39 6.53
C ARG A 116 -5.79 24.51 5.99
N TYR A 117 -4.97 23.45 6.07
CA TYR A 117 -3.61 23.51 5.52
C TYR A 117 -3.61 23.61 3.99
N TYR A 118 -4.53 22.93 3.32
CA TYR A 118 -4.66 22.94 1.86
C TYR A 118 -5.23 24.27 1.40
N PHE A 119 -6.26 24.77 2.08
CA PHE A 119 -6.83 26.08 1.81
C PHE A 119 -5.86 27.24 2.09
N ASN A 120 -5.02 27.13 3.12
CA ASN A 120 -3.94 28.11 3.35
C ASN A 120 -2.92 28.14 2.21
N ALA A 121 -2.56 26.98 1.65
CA ALA A 121 -1.66 26.91 0.49
C ALA A 121 -2.31 27.58 -0.74
N PHE A 122 -3.61 27.34 -0.95
CA PHE A 122 -4.40 28.03 -1.96
C PHE A 122 -4.38 29.56 -1.77
N VAL A 123 -4.76 30.06 -0.59
CA VAL A 123 -4.86 31.52 -0.31
C VAL A 123 -3.53 32.21 -0.59
N LYS A 124 -2.41 31.63 -0.14
CA LYS A 124 -1.07 32.17 -0.40
C LYS A 124 -0.76 32.24 -1.90
N CYS A 125 -1.08 31.18 -2.65
CA CYS A 125 -0.86 31.12 -4.09
C CYS A 125 -1.74 32.12 -4.85
N ALA A 126 -3.05 32.16 -4.53
CA ALA A 126 -4.02 33.06 -5.15
C ALA A 126 -3.68 34.54 -4.90
N LYS A 127 -3.42 34.94 -3.64
CA LYS A 127 -3.00 36.30 -3.31
C LYS A 127 -1.76 36.75 -4.06
N LYS A 128 -0.74 35.89 -4.12
CA LYS A 128 0.48 36.16 -4.88
C LYS A 128 0.16 36.38 -6.36
N LYS A 129 -0.63 35.49 -6.95
CA LYS A 129 -0.96 35.55 -8.39
C LYS A 129 -1.79 36.77 -8.76
N LEU A 130 -2.79 37.12 -7.94
CA LEU A 130 -3.63 38.30 -8.12
C LEU A 130 -2.87 39.60 -7.87
N LYS A 131 -1.83 39.59 -7.04
CA LYS A 131 -0.94 40.73 -6.87
C LYS A 131 -0.01 40.93 -8.08
N GLU A 132 0.53 39.84 -8.63
CA GLU A 132 1.40 39.87 -9.81
C GLU A 132 0.63 40.30 -11.07
N ASN A 133 -0.61 39.83 -11.24
CA ASN A 133 -1.49 40.20 -12.33
C ASN A 133 -2.87 40.60 -11.76
N PRO A 134 -3.05 41.90 -11.44
CA PRO A 134 -4.32 42.40 -10.93
C PRO A 134 -5.47 42.16 -11.92
N PRO A 135 -6.58 41.53 -11.51
CA PRO A 135 -7.74 41.33 -12.38
C PRO A 135 -8.47 42.66 -12.61
N ALA A 136 -9.15 42.80 -13.75
CA ALA A 136 -9.93 43.98 -14.09
C ALA A 136 -11.18 44.14 -13.21
N ASN A 137 -11.73 43.04 -12.70
CA ASN A 137 -12.92 43.03 -11.84
C ASN A 137 -12.99 41.78 -10.94
N ALA A 138 -13.98 41.75 -10.05
CA ALA A 138 -14.18 40.64 -9.10
C ALA A 138 -14.49 39.29 -9.78
N ILE A 139 -15.17 39.30 -10.93
CA ILE A 139 -15.51 38.08 -11.67
C ILE A 139 -14.23 37.45 -12.22
N GLU A 140 -13.35 38.25 -12.81
CA GLU A 140 -12.06 37.77 -13.30
C GLU A 140 -11.17 37.26 -12.14
N ALA A 141 -11.21 37.93 -10.99
CA ALA A 141 -10.53 37.47 -9.78
C ALA A 141 -11.00 36.07 -9.35
N ASP A 142 -12.32 35.82 -9.40
CA ASP A 142 -12.93 34.54 -9.06
C ASP A 142 -12.59 33.45 -10.09
N ILE A 143 -12.57 33.77 -11.38
CA ILE A 143 -12.15 32.82 -12.44
C ILE A 143 -10.70 32.38 -12.22
N ILE A 144 -9.79 33.33 -11.97
CA ILE A 144 -8.38 33.04 -11.69
C ILE A 144 -8.26 32.17 -10.42
N SER A 145 -9.01 32.51 -9.38
CA SER A 145 -9.04 31.78 -8.11
C SER A 145 -9.56 30.35 -8.30
N ALA A 146 -10.64 30.16 -9.05
CA ALA A 146 -11.22 28.84 -9.33
C ALA A 146 -10.22 27.94 -10.08
N GLU A 147 -9.49 28.49 -11.04
CA GLU A 147 -8.46 27.75 -11.78
C GLU A 147 -7.30 27.30 -10.88
N ILE A 148 -6.84 28.17 -9.96
CA ILE A 148 -5.79 27.81 -9.00
C ILE A 148 -6.27 26.69 -8.06
N LEU A 149 -7.50 26.79 -7.56
CA LEU A 149 -8.07 25.78 -6.68
C LEU A 149 -8.20 24.43 -7.40
N ARG A 150 -8.72 24.44 -8.63
CA ARG A 150 -8.87 23.25 -9.47
C ARG A 150 -7.54 22.55 -9.70
N ARG A 151 -6.47 23.30 -10.01
CA ARG A 151 -5.11 22.75 -10.15
C ARG A 151 -4.59 22.15 -8.86
N LEU A 152 -4.80 22.82 -7.73
CA LEU A 152 -4.41 22.31 -6.41
C LEU A 152 -5.11 20.98 -6.09
N ILE A 153 -6.42 20.89 -6.33
CA ILE A 153 -7.20 19.69 -6.10
C ILE A 153 -6.76 18.55 -7.03
N THR A 154 -6.55 18.83 -8.32
CA THR A 154 -6.02 17.85 -9.29
C THR A 154 -4.67 17.31 -8.84
N TRP A 155 -3.79 18.19 -8.35
CA TRP A 155 -2.49 17.80 -7.82
C TRP A 155 -2.64 16.90 -6.59
N HIS A 156 -3.53 17.24 -5.65
CA HIS A 156 -3.77 16.41 -4.47
C HIS A 156 -4.44 15.09 -4.79
N PHE A 157 -5.29 15.03 -5.82
CA PHE A 157 -5.83 13.79 -6.37
C PHE A 157 -4.71 12.90 -6.91
N PHE A 158 -3.81 13.43 -7.74
CA PHE A 158 -2.63 12.70 -8.22
C PHE A 158 -1.76 12.16 -7.07
N LEU A 159 -1.50 12.97 -6.04
CA LEU A 159 -0.77 12.54 -4.85
C LEU A 159 -1.53 11.45 -4.08
N SER A 160 -2.86 11.52 -4.00
CA SER A 160 -3.69 10.45 -3.45
C SER A 160 -3.56 9.18 -4.30
N CYS A 161 -3.55 9.24 -5.63
CA CYS A 161 -3.32 8.08 -6.50
C CYS A 161 -2.01 7.37 -6.18
N ILE A 162 -0.94 8.15 -6.02
CA ILE A 162 0.35 7.60 -5.68
C ILE A 162 0.30 6.94 -4.30
N GLU A 163 -0.32 7.58 -3.31
CA GLU A 163 -0.39 7.05 -1.95
C GLU A 163 -1.31 5.83 -1.81
N ALA A 164 -2.49 5.84 -2.44
CA ALA A 164 -3.41 4.70 -2.47
C ALA A 164 -2.75 3.50 -3.14
N LYS A 165 -2.06 3.70 -4.26
CA LYS A 165 -1.26 2.65 -4.90
C LYS A 165 -0.17 2.09 -3.98
N ARG A 166 0.48 2.94 -3.19
CA ARG A 166 1.47 2.48 -2.19
C ARG A 166 0.82 1.67 -1.07
N ARG A 167 -0.38 2.06 -0.62
CA ARG A 167 -1.13 1.33 0.42
C ARG A 167 -1.66 -0.01 -0.07
N ALA A 168 -2.13 -0.07 -1.31
CA ALA A 168 -2.60 -1.30 -1.94
C ALA A 168 -1.47 -2.33 -2.13
N GLN A 169 -0.23 -1.86 -2.26
CA GLN A 169 0.95 -2.72 -2.22
C GLN A 169 1.19 -3.22 -0.79
N LYS A 170 0.53 -4.33 -0.43
CA LYS A 170 0.63 -5.06 0.87
C LYS A 170 2.08 -5.40 1.28
N LEU A 171 2.99 -5.28 0.33
CA LEU A 171 4.41 -5.57 0.40
C LEU A 171 5.25 -4.29 0.56
N ARG A 172 4.70 -3.17 1.05
CA ARG A 172 5.48 -1.96 1.34
C ARG A 172 5.43 -1.56 2.79
N ARG A 173 6.57 -1.09 3.30
CA ARG A 173 6.73 -0.57 4.66
C ARG A 173 7.18 0.88 4.63
N ARG A 174 6.71 1.66 5.61
CA ARG A 174 7.20 3.02 5.85
C ARG A 174 8.55 2.95 6.55
N TYR A 175 9.57 3.49 5.93
CA TYR A 175 10.93 3.58 6.44
C TYR A 175 11.27 5.04 6.71
N MET A 176 11.76 5.33 7.91
CA MET A 176 12.23 6.66 8.29
C MET A 176 13.74 6.74 8.00
N TYR A 177 14.12 7.58 7.04
CA TYR A 177 15.53 7.89 6.78
C TYR A 177 15.88 9.18 7.52
N GLU A 178 16.88 9.11 8.40
CA GLU A 178 17.36 10.24 9.18
C GLU A 178 18.82 10.53 8.87
N LYS A 179 19.12 11.81 8.63
CA LYS A 179 20.48 12.32 8.43
C LYS A 179 20.53 13.76 8.93
N ASP A 180 21.53 14.05 9.76
CA ASP A 180 21.77 15.38 10.34
C ASP A 180 20.52 15.97 11.05
N GLY A 181 19.83 15.14 11.82
CA GLY A 181 18.67 15.53 12.63
C GLY A 181 17.36 15.78 11.84
N ARG A 182 17.36 15.64 10.51
CA ARG A 182 16.14 15.70 9.68
C ARG A 182 15.71 14.33 9.20
N LYS A 183 14.40 14.14 9.15
CA LYS A 183 13.73 12.88 8.80
C LYS A 183 12.96 13.03 7.50
N ILE A 184 13.13 12.07 6.58
CA ILE A 184 12.23 11.88 5.45
C ILE A 184 11.57 10.50 5.58
N TYR A 185 10.31 10.41 5.18
CA TYR A 185 9.56 9.16 5.22
C TYR A 185 9.45 8.56 3.82
N LEU A 186 9.94 7.34 3.67
CA LEU A 186 10.03 6.62 2.40
C LEU A 186 9.18 5.35 2.47
N TRP A 187 8.59 4.97 1.36
CA TRP A 187 7.87 3.72 1.17
C TRP A 187 8.75 2.76 0.39
N LEU A 188 9.17 1.67 1.04
CA LEU A 188 10.09 0.68 0.50
C LEU A 188 9.42 -0.70 0.42
N SER A 189 9.85 -1.56 -0.51
CA SER A 189 9.44 -2.98 -0.52
C SER A 189 9.85 -3.64 0.80
N TRP A 190 8.95 -4.45 1.36
CA TRP A 190 9.18 -5.31 2.52
C TRP A 190 10.42 -6.22 2.36
N GLU A 191 10.70 -6.67 1.14
CA GLU A 191 11.86 -7.49 0.76
C GLU A 191 13.20 -6.86 1.13
N LEU A 192 13.27 -5.53 1.17
CA LEU A 192 14.51 -4.84 1.51
C LEU A 192 14.91 -5.01 2.99
N GLY A 193 14.00 -5.50 3.85
CA GLY A 193 14.30 -6.01 5.19
C GLY A 193 15.21 -5.10 6.03
N GLY A 194 16.12 -5.66 6.82
CA GLY A 194 17.09 -4.87 7.61
C GLY A 194 18.10 -4.05 6.79
N HIS A 195 18.14 -4.23 5.46
CA HIS A 195 19.16 -3.67 4.58
C HIS A 195 18.74 -2.36 3.88
N CYS A 196 17.57 -1.80 4.23
CA CYS A 196 17.05 -0.59 3.57
C CYS A 196 18.03 0.59 3.56
N ARG A 197 18.76 0.85 4.66
CA ARG A 197 19.72 1.95 4.71
C ARG A 197 20.85 1.77 3.68
N GLN A 198 21.41 0.57 3.64
CA GLN A 198 22.49 0.22 2.72
C GLN A 198 21.99 0.28 1.28
N TRP A 199 20.83 -0.31 0.99
CA TRP A 199 20.22 -0.25 -0.33
C TRP A 199 20.00 1.20 -0.79
N LEU A 200 19.47 2.07 0.08
CA LEU A 200 19.29 3.48 -0.23
C LEU A 200 20.61 4.18 -0.56
N GLN A 201 21.65 3.96 0.25
CA GLN A 201 22.98 4.54 0.03
C GLN A 201 23.64 4.05 -1.25
N THR A 202 23.44 2.78 -1.62
CA THR A 202 24.01 2.18 -2.83
C THR A 202 23.29 2.65 -4.09
N ASN A 203 21.97 2.77 -4.06
CA ASN A 203 21.15 3.04 -5.25
C ASN A 203 20.83 4.52 -5.44
N ILE A 204 20.89 5.31 -4.37
CA ILE A 204 20.58 6.74 -4.38
C ILE A 204 21.74 7.43 -3.68
N PRO A 205 22.83 7.76 -4.40
CA PRO A 205 23.87 8.61 -3.82
C PRO A 205 23.22 9.92 -3.38
N ASP A 206 23.87 10.66 -2.49
CA ASP A 206 23.52 12.06 -2.20
C ASP A 206 22.19 12.38 -1.47
N ILE A 207 21.52 11.39 -0.86
CA ILE A 207 20.30 11.67 -0.08
C ILE A 207 20.55 12.77 0.97
N ASN A 208 19.81 13.88 0.83
CA ASN A 208 19.89 15.04 1.71
C ASN A 208 18.49 15.48 2.17
N PRO A 209 18.07 15.11 3.39
CA PRO A 209 16.79 15.54 3.99
C PRO A 209 16.56 17.06 4.05
N HIS A 210 17.60 17.88 3.88
CA HIS A 210 17.48 19.34 3.86
C HIS A 210 17.07 19.89 2.49
N ARG A 211 17.24 19.12 1.39
CA ARG A 211 16.92 19.59 0.04
C ARG A 211 15.39 19.67 -0.12
N PRO A 212 14.81 20.82 -0.55
CA PRO A 212 13.39 20.91 -0.83
C PRO A 212 12.97 19.90 -1.91
N GLY A 213 11.89 19.16 -1.65
CA GLY A 213 11.41 18.12 -2.57
C GLY A 213 12.19 16.80 -2.53
N GLU A 214 13.16 16.63 -1.61
CA GLU A 214 14.01 15.44 -1.57
C GLU A 214 13.22 14.16 -1.35
N GLN A 215 12.22 14.18 -0.45
CA GLN A 215 11.39 13.00 -0.21
C GLN A 215 10.70 12.53 -1.50
N GLN A 216 10.18 13.46 -2.30
CA GLN A 216 9.54 13.14 -3.58
C GLN A 216 10.56 12.61 -4.59
N ARG A 217 11.76 13.22 -4.67
CA ARG A 217 12.85 12.77 -5.56
C ARG A 217 13.28 11.35 -5.21
N VAL A 218 13.64 11.11 -3.96
CA VAL A 218 14.10 9.82 -3.45
C VAL A 218 13.00 8.77 -3.64
N GLN A 219 11.75 9.11 -3.32
CA GLN A 219 10.63 8.20 -3.53
C GLN A 219 10.36 7.91 -5.01
N ALA A 220 10.54 8.87 -5.91
CA ALA A 220 10.41 8.64 -7.35
C ALA A 220 11.51 7.71 -7.86
N ILE A 221 12.74 7.83 -7.35
CA ILE A 221 13.84 6.92 -7.68
C ILE A 221 13.56 5.53 -7.14
N ILE A 222 13.12 5.40 -5.88
CA ILE A 222 12.66 4.13 -5.29
C ILE A 222 11.55 3.53 -6.15
N ASP A 223 10.53 4.32 -6.47
CA ASP A 223 9.39 3.87 -7.25
C ASP A 223 9.82 3.46 -8.65
N LYS A 224 10.81 4.12 -9.28
CA LYS A 224 11.37 3.71 -10.58
C LYS A 224 12.14 2.40 -10.47
N LEU A 225 13.12 2.33 -9.57
CA LEU A 225 13.99 1.17 -9.37
C LEU A 225 13.21 -0.07 -8.92
N LEU A 226 12.11 0.13 -8.18
CA LEU A 226 11.21 -0.94 -7.72
C LEU A 226 9.96 -1.13 -8.61
N ARG A 227 9.70 -0.30 -9.64
CA ARG A 227 8.64 -0.51 -10.66
C ARG A 227 9.17 -1.11 -11.96
N GLU A 228 10.45 -0.96 -12.29
CA GLU A 228 11.08 -1.66 -13.42
C GLU A 228 11.07 -3.19 -13.25
N THR A 229 10.62 -3.68 -12.09
CA THR A 229 10.11 -5.02 -11.84
C THR A 229 8.80 -5.27 -12.61
N LYS A 230 8.85 -5.27 -13.95
CA LYS A 230 7.76 -5.86 -14.75
C LYS A 230 7.77 -7.37 -14.54
N ILE A 231 6.62 -7.90 -14.14
CA ILE A 231 6.37 -9.34 -14.07
C ILE A 231 6.31 -9.84 -15.51
N TYR A 232 7.32 -10.61 -15.92
CA TYR A 232 7.31 -11.33 -17.19
C TYR A 232 6.51 -12.62 -17.06
N TYR A 233 5.71 -12.93 -18.08
CA TYR A 233 4.92 -14.16 -18.15
C TYR A 233 5.80 -15.31 -18.63
N LEU A 234 5.64 -16.49 -18.04
CA LEU A 234 6.33 -17.73 -18.43
C LEU A 234 6.07 -18.18 -19.88
N SER A 235 5.09 -17.58 -20.57
CA SER A 235 4.82 -17.81 -22.00
C SER A 235 5.93 -17.29 -22.93
N GLU A 236 6.82 -16.44 -22.43
CA GLU A 236 7.92 -15.83 -23.20
C GLU A 236 9.26 -16.60 -23.07
N LEU A 237 9.26 -17.76 -22.40
CA LEU A 237 10.46 -18.59 -22.19
C LEU A 237 10.60 -19.77 -23.18
N ASN A 238 9.67 -19.93 -24.13
CA ASN A 238 9.60 -21.12 -24.99
C ASN A 238 10.13 -20.95 -26.42
N SER A 239 10.70 -19.81 -26.80
CA SER A 239 11.31 -19.64 -28.13
C SER A 239 12.84 -19.55 -28.01
N VAL A 240 13.47 -20.70 -27.81
CA VAL A 240 14.90 -20.88 -28.04
C VAL A 240 15.05 -21.44 -29.45
N ASP A 241 15.31 -20.58 -30.41
CA ASP A 241 16.24 -20.80 -31.53
C ASP A 241 16.22 -19.56 -32.41
N GLU A 242 17.18 -18.67 -32.17
CA GLU A 242 17.96 -17.91 -33.17
C GLU A 242 18.78 -16.82 -32.44
N LYS A 243 20.01 -16.61 -32.92
CA LYS A 243 21.10 -15.87 -32.24
C LYS A 243 20.65 -14.51 -31.67
N PRO A 244 21.10 -14.13 -30.45
CA PRO A 244 20.69 -12.88 -29.83
C PRO A 244 21.38 -11.68 -30.50
N PRO A 245 20.67 -10.57 -30.80
CA PRO A 245 21.33 -9.29 -30.90
C PRO A 245 21.87 -8.90 -29.51
N PRO A 246 22.97 -8.13 -29.40
CA PRO A 246 23.50 -7.74 -28.10
C PRO A 246 22.47 -6.86 -27.38
N SER A 247 21.82 -7.43 -26.37
CA SER A 247 20.68 -6.85 -25.68
C SER A 247 21.14 -6.09 -24.42
N PRO A 248 20.74 -4.82 -24.23
CA PRO A 248 21.14 -3.99 -23.09
C PRO A 248 20.37 -4.33 -21.78
N TYR A 249 19.68 -5.48 -21.72
CA TYR A 249 18.86 -5.89 -20.59
C TYR A 249 19.52 -7.02 -19.79
N SER A 250 20.31 -6.65 -18.79
CA SER A 250 20.77 -7.59 -17.76
C SER A 250 19.87 -7.52 -16.53
N VAL A 251 19.28 -8.67 -16.18
CA VAL A 251 18.43 -8.88 -14.99
C VAL A 251 19.30 -8.81 -13.72
N PRO A 252 18.90 -8.11 -12.65
CA PRO A 252 19.60 -8.18 -11.37
C PRO A 252 19.46 -9.57 -10.72
N SER A 253 20.58 -10.13 -10.27
CA SER A 253 20.71 -11.50 -9.74
C SER A 253 19.84 -11.83 -8.52
N SER A 254 19.42 -10.82 -7.74
CA SER A 254 18.72 -10.99 -6.46
C SER A 254 17.27 -11.49 -6.58
N ILE A 255 16.57 -11.16 -7.66
CA ILE A 255 15.17 -11.61 -7.90
C ILE A 255 15.15 -12.98 -8.59
N ARG A 256 16.16 -13.25 -9.43
CA ARG A 256 16.36 -14.57 -10.04
C ARG A 256 16.49 -15.66 -8.97
N ASP A 257 17.06 -15.34 -7.81
CA ASP A 257 17.22 -16.28 -6.71
C ASP A 257 15.93 -16.57 -5.92
N GLN A 258 14.92 -15.67 -5.92
CA GLN A 258 13.72 -15.81 -5.09
C GLN A 258 12.57 -16.57 -5.77
N ILE A 259 12.46 -16.49 -7.10
CA ILE A 259 11.54 -17.29 -7.93
C ILE A 259 12.27 -18.55 -8.43
N THR A 260 13.18 -19.06 -7.61
CA THR A 260 13.74 -20.42 -7.78
C THR A 260 13.26 -21.27 -6.64
N VAL A 261 13.41 -22.58 -6.80
CA VAL A 261 13.25 -23.57 -5.74
C VAL A 261 13.99 -23.14 -4.46
N LYS A 262 15.13 -22.46 -4.59
CA LYS A 262 15.93 -21.94 -3.48
C LYS A 262 15.20 -20.83 -2.71
N GLY A 263 14.57 -19.88 -3.40
CA GLY A 263 13.82 -18.79 -2.79
C GLY A 263 12.56 -19.24 -2.05
N LEU A 264 11.77 -20.13 -2.66
CA LEU A 264 10.62 -20.73 -1.99
C LEU A 264 11.06 -21.55 -0.77
N ALA A 265 12.14 -22.32 -0.91
CA ALA A 265 12.71 -23.07 0.21
C ALA A 265 13.15 -22.14 1.35
N ASP A 266 13.74 -20.98 1.03
CA ASP A 266 14.18 -19.98 2.01
C ASP A 266 13.03 -19.31 2.77
N ALA A 267 11.93 -18.98 2.08
CA ALA A 267 10.73 -18.44 2.68
C ALA A 267 10.10 -19.44 3.67
N VAL A 268 9.87 -20.68 3.21
CA VAL A 268 9.30 -21.76 4.04
C VAL A 268 10.23 -22.12 5.19
N ALA A 269 11.54 -22.15 4.96
CA ALA A 269 12.54 -22.40 5.99
C ALA A 269 12.53 -21.33 7.09
N THR A 270 12.39 -20.07 6.71
CA THR A 270 12.38 -18.94 7.64
C THR A 270 11.13 -18.95 8.50
N GLU A 271 9.95 -19.08 7.90
CA GLU A 271 8.68 -19.17 8.64
C GLU A 271 8.69 -20.35 9.63
N LYS A 272 9.14 -21.54 9.22
CA LYS A 272 9.19 -22.73 10.08
C LYS A 272 10.18 -22.60 11.22
N ALA A 273 11.32 -21.97 10.98
CA ALA A 273 12.34 -21.76 12.00
C ALA A 273 11.93 -20.68 13.02
N GLU A 274 11.20 -19.65 12.59
CA GLU A 274 10.63 -18.66 13.49
C GLU A 274 9.55 -19.28 14.38
N ASN A 275 8.73 -20.16 13.81
CA ASN A 275 7.69 -20.92 14.50
C ASN A 275 8.17 -22.29 15.02
N ILE A 276 9.44 -22.42 15.39
CA ILE A 276 10.03 -23.71 15.81
C ILE A 276 9.34 -24.31 17.04
N ASN A 277 8.80 -23.47 17.92
CA ASN A 277 8.09 -23.90 19.13
C ASN A 277 6.77 -24.63 18.84
N GLN A 278 6.20 -24.40 17.66
CA GLN A 278 4.98 -25.07 17.18
C GLN A 278 5.29 -26.40 16.47
N GLN A 279 6.56 -26.76 16.30
CA GLN A 279 6.96 -28.03 15.68
C GLN A 279 7.03 -29.15 16.74
N LYS A 280 6.96 -30.41 16.28
CA LYS A 280 7.11 -31.60 17.14
C LYS A 280 8.46 -31.60 17.84
N ARG A 281 8.53 -32.21 19.04
CA ARG A 281 9.72 -32.24 19.91
C ARG A 281 11.01 -32.60 19.18
N THR A 282 10.98 -33.62 18.31
CA THR A 282 12.15 -34.08 17.54
C THR A 282 12.62 -33.06 16.50
N ILE A 283 11.70 -32.36 15.82
CA ILE A 283 12.03 -31.27 14.89
C ILE A 283 12.52 -30.03 15.65
N ARG A 284 11.93 -29.74 16.81
CA ARG A 284 12.36 -28.64 17.69
C ARG A 284 13.78 -28.83 18.21
N GLN A 285 14.16 -30.08 18.53
CA GLN A 285 15.51 -30.45 18.98
C GLN A 285 16.61 -30.21 17.94
N LEU A 286 16.28 -30.07 16.65
CA LEU A 286 17.25 -29.67 15.62
C LEU A 286 17.76 -28.24 15.82
N GLY A 287 16.92 -27.35 16.37
CA GLY A 287 17.19 -25.92 16.43
C GLY A 287 16.95 -25.20 15.09
N LYS A 288 16.86 -23.87 15.15
CA LYS A 288 16.45 -23.01 14.01
C LYS A 288 17.36 -23.18 12.79
N ALA A 289 18.67 -23.20 12.99
CA ALA A 289 19.65 -23.29 11.91
C ALA A 289 19.57 -24.63 11.14
N LYS A 290 19.60 -25.77 11.85
CA LYS A 290 19.49 -27.09 11.22
C LYS A 290 18.12 -27.32 10.59
N LEU A 291 17.05 -26.77 11.16
CA LEU A 291 15.71 -26.83 10.56
C LEU A 291 15.66 -26.09 9.21
N LYS A 292 16.26 -24.89 9.12
CA LYS A 292 16.36 -24.18 7.84
C LYS A 292 17.12 -25.01 6.80
N GLN A 293 18.23 -25.62 7.20
CA GLN A 293 19.05 -26.45 6.32
C GLN A 293 18.32 -27.73 5.87
N LEU A 294 17.55 -28.35 6.75
CA LEU A 294 16.69 -29.50 6.44
C LEU A 294 15.69 -29.14 5.33
N ILE A 295 14.94 -28.06 5.52
CA ILE A 295 13.92 -27.62 4.56
C ILE A 295 14.56 -27.29 3.21
N ARG A 296 15.66 -26.54 3.19
CA ARG A 296 16.43 -26.27 1.96
C ARG A 296 16.84 -27.56 1.25
N THR A 297 17.39 -28.51 1.99
CA THR A 297 17.86 -29.79 1.43
C THR A 297 16.70 -30.59 0.82
N VAL A 298 15.54 -30.64 1.49
CA VAL A 298 14.34 -31.30 0.96
C VAL A 298 13.91 -30.65 -0.37
N PHE A 299 13.73 -29.33 -0.41
CA PHE A 299 13.32 -28.63 -1.63
C PHE A 299 14.32 -28.78 -2.77
N THR A 300 15.62 -28.62 -2.48
CA THR A 300 16.69 -28.79 -3.47
C THR A 300 16.69 -30.20 -4.05
N GLN A 301 16.63 -31.24 -3.22
CA GLN A 301 16.65 -32.61 -3.71
C GLN A 301 15.39 -32.95 -4.52
N ILE A 302 14.21 -32.45 -4.13
CA ILE A 302 12.98 -32.62 -4.90
C ILE A 302 13.09 -31.98 -6.28
N ALA A 303 13.56 -30.73 -6.35
CA ALA A 303 13.70 -30.01 -7.62
C ALA A 303 14.66 -30.67 -8.61
N TYR A 304 15.70 -31.31 -8.11
CA TYR A 304 16.65 -32.04 -8.95
C TYR A 304 16.26 -33.51 -9.18
N GLY A 305 15.09 -33.96 -8.70
CA GLY A 305 14.64 -35.36 -8.84
C GLY A 305 15.52 -36.37 -8.08
N ARG A 306 16.26 -35.93 -7.07
CA ARG A 306 17.21 -36.74 -6.28
C ARG A 306 16.77 -36.92 -4.82
N TYR A 307 15.48 -36.77 -4.55
CA TYR A 307 14.96 -36.86 -3.20
C TYR A 307 14.93 -38.31 -2.72
N ILE A 308 15.89 -38.65 -1.86
CA ILE A 308 15.98 -39.95 -1.18
C ILE A 308 15.75 -39.71 0.30
N GLU A 309 14.57 -40.08 0.78
CA GLU A 309 14.14 -39.79 2.15
C GLU A 309 15.09 -40.38 3.20
N LYS A 310 15.56 -41.61 2.99
CA LYS A 310 16.48 -42.30 3.89
C LYS A 310 17.76 -41.48 4.12
N ASP A 311 18.29 -40.89 3.06
CA ASP A 311 19.54 -40.13 3.10
C ASP A 311 19.36 -38.80 3.82
N VAL A 312 18.23 -38.11 3.57
CA VAL A 312 17.89 -36.87 4.27
C VAL A 312 17.62 -37.15 5.75
N ALA A 313 16.90 -38.22 6.09
CA ALA A 313 16.60 -38.58 7.47
C ALA A 313 17.88 -38.86 8.26
N TYR A 314 18.76 -39.70 7.69
CA TYR A 314 20.05 -40.01 8.27
C TYR A 314 20.92 -38.76 8.48
N ARG A 315 21.03 -37.90 7.45
CA ARG A 315 21.84 -36.67 7.50
C ARG A 315 21.44 -35.71 8.62
N PHE A 316 20.14 -35.65 8.94
CA PHE A 316 19.63 -34.75 9.98
C PHE A 316 19.36 -35.45 11.32
N GLY A 317 19.77 -36.71 11.47
CA GLY A 317 19.57 -37.48 12.72
C GLY A 317 18.10 -37.71 13.04
N LEU A 318 17.25 -37.83 12.02
CA LEU A 318 15.82 -38.09 12.15
C LEU A 318 15.51 -39.54 11.83
N SER A 319 14.53 -40.14 12.52
CA SER A 319 13.96 -41.40 12.05
C SER A 319 13.25 -41.18 10.72
N LEU A 320 13.23 -42.21 9.86
CA LEU A 320 12.50 -42.18 8.59
C LEU A 320 11.03 -41.80 8.81
N SER A 321 10.40 -42.37 9.84
CA SER A 321 9.03 -42.04 10.25
C SER A 321 8.83 -40.58 10.66
N THR A 322 9.83 -39.95 11.27
CA THR A 322 9.77 -38.53 11.65
C THR A 322 9.90 -37.64 10.43
N LEU A 323 10.83 -37.94 9.52
CA LEU A 323 10.99 -37.19 8.28
C LEU A 323 9.76 -37.34 7.38
N SER A 324 9.19 -38.55 7.24
CA SER A 324 8.01 -38.80 6.42
C SER A 324 6.81 -37.97 6.86
N ARG A 325 6.56 -37.92 8.18
CA ARG A 325 5.49 -37.09 8.75
C ARG A 325 5.74 -35.58 8.60
N PHE A 326 7.00 -35.18 8.49
CA PHE A 326 7.39 -33.79 8.31
C PHE A 326 7.33 -33.36 6.83
N ALA A 327 8.05 -34.06 5.96
CA ALA A 327 8.30 -33.71 4.55
C ALA A 327 7.55 -34.57 3.53
N GLY A 328 6.84 -35.63 3.93
CA GLY A 328 5.85 -36.28 3.07
C GLY A 328 6.37 -37.05 1.86
N SER A 329 7.39 -37.90 2.03
CA SER A 329 8.01 -38.68 0.95
C SER A 329 7.05 -39.57 0.14
N HIS A 330 5.97 -40.05 0.76
CA HIS A 330 4.95 -40.90 0.14
C HIS A 330 3.58 -40.23 0.06
N PHE A 331 3.53 -38.92 0.30
CA PHE A 331 2.27 -38.18 0.21
C PHE A 331 1.82 -38.10 -1.25
N ARG A 332 0.85 -38.94 -1.61
CA ARG A 332 0.14 -38.88 -2.90
C ARG A 332 -1.20 -38.19 -2.68
N PHE A 333 -1.41 -37.09 -3.40
CA PHE A 333 -2.69 -36.40 -3.41
C PHE A 333 -3.59 -37.07 -4.45
N THR A 334 -4.44 -38.01 -4.02
CA THR A 334 -5.52 -38.57 -4.87
C THR A 334 -6.80 -37.79 -4.61
N LEU A 335 -7.30 -37.12 -5.65
CA LEU A 335 -8.47 -36.23 -5.58
C LEU A 335 -9.81 -36.98 -5.63
N ASP A 336 -9.78 -38.27 -6.00
CA ASP A 336 -10.98 -39.01 -6.41
C ASP A 336 -11.70 -39.81 -5.30
N ASN A 337 -11.13 -39.93 -4.10
CA ASN A 337 -11.79 -40.60 -2.98
C ASN A 337 -11.50 -39.82 -1.69
N ASP A 338 -12.58 -39.37 -1.04
CA ASP A 338 -12.70 -38.33 -0.01
C ASP A 338 -11.96 -38.55 1.33
N THR A 339 -10.86 -39.30 1.33
CA THR A 339 -10.02 -39.56 2.51
C THR A 339 -8.65 -38.92 2.33
N VAL A 340 -8.56 -37.63 2.66
CA VAL A 340 -7.26 -36.94 2.75
C VAL A 340 -6.49 -37.54 3.92
N THR A 341 -5.54 -38.41 3.62
CA THR A 341 -4.57 -38.90 4.60
C THR A 341 -3.72 -37.73 5.09
N GLN A 342 -3.54 -37.63 6.40
CA GLN A 342 -2.88 -36.55 7.13
C GLN A 342 -1.78 -35.80 6.35
N VAL A 343 -2.08 -34.57 5.91
CA VAL A 343 -1.13 -33.74 5.14
C VAL A 343 0.16 -33.49 5.95
N PRO A 344 1.35 -33.77 5.38
CA PRO A 344 2.63 -33.55 6.05
C PRO A 344 2.84 -32.09 6.44
N ALA A 345 3.54 -31.89 7.56
CA ALA A 345 3.66 -30.57 8.19
C ALA A 345 4.39 -29.53 7.33
N LEU A 346 5.34 -29.95 6.49
CA LEU A 346 6.06 -29.08 5.57
C LEU A 346 5.13 -28.58 4.47
N TRP A 347 4.44 -29.50 3.80
CA TRP A 347 3.56 -29.17 2.68
C TRP A 347 2.34 -28.34 3.08
N ARG A 348 1.83 -28.51 4.30
CA ARG A 348 0.77 -27.65 4.83
C ARG A 348 1.23 -26.19 4.94
N ASN A 349 2.45 -25.94 5.40
CA ASN A 349 2.99 -24.59 5.47
C ASN A 349 3.41 -24.07 4.10
N THR A 350 3.97 -24.93 3.23
CA THR A 350 4.22 -24.56 1.84
C THR A 350 2.93 -24.10 1.18
N ALA A 351 1.81 -24.83 1.37
CA ALA A 351 0.51 -24.43 0.88
C ALA A 351 0.01 -23.13 1.51
N GLY A 352 0.21 -22.93 2.82
CA GLY A 352 -0.12 -21.67 3.50
C GLY A 352 0.67 -20.47 2.98
N VAL A 353 1.99 -20.63 2.74
CA VAL A 353 2.85 -19.61 2.12
C VAL A 353 2.36 -19.30 0.71
N LEU A 354 2.11 -20.35 -0.09
CA LEU A 354 1.63 -20.22 -1.47
C LEU A 354 0.23 -19.58 -1.53
N SER A 355 -0.67 -19.86 -0.58
CA SER A 355 -2.02 -19.29 -0.54
C SER A 355 -2.08 -17.88 0.05
N SER A 356 -1.07 -17.49 0.84
CA SER A 356 -1.00 -16.15 1.46
C SER A 356 -0.49 -15.05 0.53
N GLN A 357 0.14 -15.42 -0.59
CA GLN A 357 0.78 -14.51 -1.53
C GLN A 357 0.05 -14.56 -2.89
N PRO A 358 -0.59 -13.47 -3.36
CA PRO A 358 -1.32 -13.46 -4.63
C PRO A 358 -0.50 -13.95 -5.82
N ASP A 359 0.79 -13.64 -5.87
CA ASP A 359 1.67 -14.08 -6.96
C ASP A 359 1.89 -15.60 -6.97
N PHE A 360 1.98 -16.22 -5.78
CA PHE A 360 2.05 -17.68 -5.66
C PHE A 360 0.71 -18.36 -5.92
N VAL A 361 -0.41 -17.73 -5.56
CA VAL A 361 -1.75 -18.18 -5.96
C VAL A 361 -1.88 -18.22 -7.47
N ILE A 362 -1.49 -17.14 -8.15
CA ILE A 362 -1.52 -17.03 -9.61
C ILE A 362 -0.57 -18.06 -10.23
N ALA A 363 0.65 -18.24 -9.69
CA ALA A 363 1.60 -19.25 -10.17
C ALA A 363 1.06 -20.67 -10.00
N ALA A 364 0.44 -20.98 -8.85
CA ALA A 364 -0.17 -22.28 -8.56
C ALA A 364 -1.40 -22.56 -9.44
N GLN A 365 -2.23 -21.53 -9.72
CA GLN A 365 -3.36 -21.63 -10.64
C GLN A 365 -2.89 -21.94 -12.06
N LYS A 366 -1.86 -21.24 -12.52
CA LYS A 366 -1.27 -21.43 -13.85
C LYS A 366 -0.56 -22.77 -14.00
N ALA A 367 0.07 -23.27 -12.95
CA ALA A 367 0.69 -24.61 -12.93
C ALA A 367 -0.35 -25.75 -12.77
N GLY A 368 -1.65 -25.44 -12.68
CA GLY A 368 -2.70 -26.44 -12.50
C GLY A 368 -2.71 -27.11 -11.13
N VAL A 369 -1.95 -26.58 -10.16
CA VAL A 369 -1.79 -27.15 -8.81
C VAL A 369 -2.57 -26.40 -7.73
N TRP A 370 -3.34 -25.37 -8.10
CA TRP A 370 -4.05 -24.53 -7.14
C TRP A 370 -5.11 -25.28 -6.36
N LYS A 371 -5.83 -26.22 -6.97
CA LYS A 371 -6.83 -27.02 -6.25
C LYS A 371 -6.18 -27.77 -5.08
N GLN A 372 -5.00 -28.37 -5.30
CA GLN A 372 -4.23 -29.06 -4.27
C GLN A 372 -3.74 -28.07 -3.20
N VAL A 373 -3.17 -26.92 -3.59
CA VAL A 373 -2.69 -25.89 -2.65
C VAL A 373 -3.83 -25.33 -1.78
N TYR A 374 -4.95 -25.00 -2.40
CA TYR A 374 -6.14 -24.47 -1.74
C TYR A 374 -6.69 -25.46 -0.71
N HIS A 375 -6.92 -26.72 -1.11
CA HIS A 375 -7.36 -27.78 -0.19
C HIS A 375 -6.39 -27.97 0.97
N MET A 376 -5.07 -27.97 0.71
CA MET A 376 -4.05 -28.15 1.75
C MET A 376 -3.97 -26.98 2.74
N SER A 377 -4.26 -25.75 2.29
CA SER A 377 -4.29 -24.55 3.14
C SER A 377 -5.54 -24.49 4.05
N HIS A 378 -6.67 -25.04 3.60
CA HIS A 378 -7.97 -24.94 4.29
C HIS A 378 -8.35 -26.12 5.19
N ILE A 379 -7.55 -27.19 5.24
CA ILE A 379 -7.73 -28.31 6.20
C ILE A 379 -7.69 -27.84 7.68
N LYS A 380 -7.21 -26.62 7.94
CA LYS A 380 -7.19 -25.98 9.27
C LYS A 380 -8.59 -25.74 9.86
N ASN A 381 -9.64 -25.60 9.04
CA ASN A 381 -10.94 -25.13 9.52
C ASN A 381 -11.89 -26.26 9.94
N LYS A 382 -11.80 -27.46 9.35
CA LYS A 382 -12.68 -28.57 9.76
C LYS A 382 -12.29 -29.23 11.09
N THR A 383 -11.00 -29.26 11.45
CA THR A 383 -10.55 -29.98 12.66
C THR A 383 -10.69 -29.20 13.96
N SER A 384 -11.09 -27.93 13.91
CA SER A 384 -11.33 -27.11 15.11
C SER A 384 -12.81 -26.86 15.40
N GLU A 385 -13.72 -27.15 14.46
CA GLU A 385 -15.17 -27.05 14.66
C GLU A 385 -15.79 -28.36 15.15
N ASP A 386 -15.18 -29.52 14.85
CA ASP A 386 -15.64 -30.84 15.34
C ASP A 386 -15.12 -31.20 16.76
N LEU A 387 -14.54 -30.24 17.48
CA LEU A 387 -14.05 -30.41 18.86
C LEU A 387 -14.65 -29.38 19.83
N LYS A 388 -15.84 -28.83 19.52
CA LYS A 388 -16.66 -28.08 20.48
C LYS A 388 -17.94 -28.81 20.81
#